data_AF-A0A1I5XUP7-F1
#
_entry.id   AF-A0A1I5XUP7-F1
#
_cell.length_a   1.000
_cell.length_b   1.000
_cell.length_c   1.000
_cell.angle_alpha   90.00
_cell.angle_beta   90.00
_cell.angle_gamma   90.00
#
_symmetry.space_group_name_H-M   'P 1'
#
loop_
_entity.id
_entity.type
_entity.pdbx_description
1 polymer ?
#
loop_
_entity_poly.entity_id
_entity_poly.type
_entity_poly.pdbx_seq_one_letter_code
_entity_poly.pdbx_strand_id
1 'polypeptide(L)'
;MNMNISNCIGAYSIDVESGKWTIIGASDEMNSALNTKLRNNVYKADDGDLFQIKLDSKPMACSNYNDICQPIAGIPKYCYGTSYGNSQIKKINEKLKEALSDTEIDYEKIKNYFKDCCRDMRVTLIQERKISGMDQDANKQIILDTYEQFRSSNSIMAKLVCDEKGERIAKENGWNGEEKDWVYYGADLYYLSEELRMLFKQAVEEISKEWGLSDIDTSVRDEDKYLSYSSSFNQVWENSSKYGARICSMIDTGITPPRKFSLFYRESMEKTNRIGFIQIEEDGKKSSQNVIFDKYDDGIQQNMKQYYNLSELFNISDSLTSNYLRNFDVYTRRIGTIKIRTE
;
A
#
# COMPACT_ATOMS: atom_id res chain seq x y z
N MET A 1 26.04 7.74 -36.66
CA MET A 1 26.20 8.30 -35.32
C MET A 1 25.31 7.47 -34.40
N ASN A 2 25.88 6.55 -33.60
CA ASN A 2 25.08 5.74 -32.68
C ASN A 2 24.63 6.63 -31.53
N MET A 3 23.42 7.16 -31.61
CA MET A 3 22.78 7.90 -30.53
C MET A 3 22.54 6.90 -29.39
N ASN A 4 23.17 7.10 -28.24
CA ASN A 4 22.90 6.26 -27.09
C ASN A 4 21.51 6.63 -26.54
N ILE A 5 20.56 5.70 -26.62
CA ILE A 5 19.16 5.88 -26.23
C ILE A 5 19.05 6.37 -24.78
N SER A 6 20.00 6.01 -23.90
CA SER A 6 20.04 6.49 -22.51
C SER A 6 20.13 8.01 -22.39
N ASN A 7 20.75 8.68 -23.36
CA ASN A 7 20.91 10.14 -23.38
C ASN A 7 19.65 10.88 -23.82
N CYS A 8 18.64 10.14 -24.28
CA CYS A 8 17.39 10.70 -24.82
C CYS A 8 16.18 10.38 -23.92
N ILE A 9 16.37 9.81 -22.73
CA ILE A 9 15.25 9.50 -21.82
C ILE A 9 14.46 10.78 -21.51
N GLY A 10 13.14 10.69 -21.60
CA GLY A 10 12.22 11.81 -21.43
C GLY A 10 11.99 12.66 -22.68
N ALA A 11 12.78 12.47 -23.74
CA ALA A 11 12.55 13.11 -25.03
C ALA A 11 11.37 12.48 -25.79
N TYR A 12 10.66 13.31 -26.54
CA TYR A 12 9.63 12.85 -27.46
C TYR A 12 10.25 12.36 -28.76
N SER A 13 9.78 11.23 -29.25
CA SER A 13 10.10 10.66 -30.55
C SER A 13 8.80 10.40 -31.31
N ILE A 14 8.77 10.75 -32.59
CA ILE A 14 7.64 10.50 -33.48
C ILE A 14 8.05 9.43 -34.50
N ASP A 15 7.26 8.37 -34.56
CA ASP A 15 7.30 7.46 -35.70
C ASP A 15 6.56 8.14 -36.86
N VAL A 16 7.30 8.52 -37.89
CA VAL A 16 6.78 9.25 -39.05
C VAL A 16 5.87 8.41 -39.94
N GLU A 17 5.97 7.08 -39.88
CA GLU A 17 5.13 6.17 -40.68
C GLU A 17 3.79 5.95 -39.98
N SER A 18 3.81 5.68 -38.66
CA SER A 18 2.58 5.44 -37.90
C SER A 18 1.95 6.70 -37.30
N GLY A 19 2.66 7.83 -37.32
CA GLY A 19 2.29 9.07 -36.65
C GLY A 19 2.27 8.98 -35.13
N LYS A 20 2.80 7.89 -34.55
CA LYS A 20 2.71 7.59 -33.12
C LYS A 20 3.81 8.32 -32.35
N TRP A 21 3.41 9.02 -31.30
CA TRP A 21 4.35 9.70 -30.39
C TRP A 21 4.77 8.76 -29.28
N THR A 22 6.05 8.82 -28.91
CA THR A 22 6.64 8.04 -27.82
C THR A 22 7.52 8.93 -26.97
N ILE A 23 7.55 8.68 -25.68
CA ILE A 23 8.51 9.26 -24.73
C ILE A 23 9.55 8.17 -24.49
N ILE A 24 10.79 8.47 -24.84
CA ILE A 24 11.89 7.52 -24.70
C ILE A 24 12.09 7.18 -23.22
N GLY A 25 12.07 5.89 -22.90
CA GLY A 25 12.23 5.37 -21.54
C GLY A 25 10.97 5.38 -20.68
N ALA A 26 9.82 5.81 -21.22
CA ALA A 26 8.52 5.69 -20.54
C ALA A 26 7.89 4.31 -20.76
N SER A 27 6.97 3.93 -19.87
CA SER A 27 6.16 2.72 -19.99
C SER A 27 5.21 2.79 -21.18
N ASP A 28 4.72 1.63 -21.60
CA ASP A 28 3.69 1.53 -22.64
C ASP A 28 2.39 2.20 -22.21
N GLU A 29 2.06 2.19 -20.91
CA GLU A 29 0.87 2.87 -20.37
C GLU A 29 1.00 4.39 -20.53
N MET A 30 2.15 4.97 -20.13
CA MET A 30 2.39 6.40 -20.27
C MET A 30 2.40 6.82 -21.76
N ASN A 31 3.03 6.04 -22.62
CA ASN A 31 3.01 6.28 -24.06
C ASN A 31 1.61 6.18 -24.67
N SER A 32 0.79 5.23 -24.21
CA SER A 32 -0.60 5.10 -24.64
C SER A 32 -1.47 6.26 -24.15
N ALA A 33 -1.24 6.75 -22.93
CA ALA A 33 -1.92 7.93 -22.39
C ALA A 33 -1.57 9.21 -23.17
N LEU A 34 -0.29 9.38 -23.54
CA LEU A 34 0.14 10.49 -24.41
C LEU A 34 -0.59 10.46 -25.75
N ASN A 35 -0.58 9.32 -26.44
CA ASN A 35 -1.23 9.20 -27.76
C ASN A 35 -2.75 9.43 -27.68
N THR A 36 -3.41 8.97 -26.61
CA THR A 36 -4.83 9.26 -26.37
C THR A 36 -5.06 10.76 -26.19
N LYS A 37 -4.23 11.44 -25.39
CA LYS A 37 -4.31 12.88 -25.18
C LYS A 37 -4.08 13.67 -26.46
N LEU A 38 -3.09 13.28 -27.27
CA LEU A 38 -2.79 13.93 -28.54
C LEU A 38 -3.93 13.76 -29.54
N ARG A 39 -4.49 12.56 -29.70
CA ARG A 39 -5.67 12.31 -30.56
C ARG A 39 -6.86 13.19 -30.20
N ASN A 40 -7.11 13.38 -28.91
CA ASN A 40 -8.22 14.20 -28.43
C ASN A 40 -7.97 15.72 -28.56
N ASN A 41 -6.72 16.14 -28.75
CA ASN A 41 -6.31 17.54 -28.86
C ASN A 41 -5.89 17.95 -30.29
N VAL A 42 -6.10 17.07 -31.28
CA VAL A 42 -5.87 17.37 -32.69
C VAL A 42 -7.12 18.07 -33.25
N TYR A 43 -7.00 19.35 -33.58
CA TYR A 43 -7.98 20.07 -34.39
C TYR A 43 -7.48 20.13 -35.83
N LYS A 44 -8.37 19.92 -36.82
CA LYS A 44 -8.08 20.28 -38.21
C LYS A 44 -7.98 21.80 -38.28
N ALA A 45 -6.87 22.33 -38.78
CA ALA A 45 -6.83 23.72 -39.21
C ALA A 45 -7.72 23.89 -40.45
N ASP A 46 -8.46 25.00 -40.53
CA ASP A 46 -9.42 25.27 -41.61
C ASP A 46 -8.77 25.41 -43.00
N ASP A 47 -7.45 25.64 -43.05
CA ASP A 47 -6.66 25.69 -44.29
C ASP A 47 -5.57 24.61 -44.30
N GLY A 48 -5.88 23.44 -44.89
CA GLY A 48 -4.91 22.49 -45.46
C GLY A 48 -3.90 21.81 -44.52
N ASP A 49 -4.00 20.49 -44.39
CA ASP A 49 -2.98 19.48 -44.00
C ASP A 49 -2.06 19.73 -42.79
N LEU A 50 -2.31 20.77 -41.97
CA LEU A 50 -1.56 21.05 -40.75
C LEU A 50 -2.40 20.76 -39.51
N PHE A 51 -1.95 19.78 -38.72
CA PHE A 51 -2.49 19.47 -37.40
C PHE A 51 -1.85 20.39 -36.36
N GLN A 52 -2.65 21.24 -35.69
CA GLN A 52 -2.18 21.99 -34.52
C GLN A 52 -2.40 21.18 -33.24
N ILE A 53 -1.32 20.92 -32.50
CA ILE A 53 -1.39 20.37 -31.14
C ILE A 53 -1.41 21.56 -30.17
N LYS A 54 -2.52 21.77 -29.48
CA LYS A 54 -2.58 22.75 -28.39
C LYS A 54 -1.92 22.15 -27.15
N LEU A 55 -0.64 22.46 -26.95
CA LEU A 55 0.04 22.27 -25.66
C LEU A 55 -0.19 23.53 -24.83
N ASP A 56 -0.96 23.44 -23.75
CA ASP A 56 -1.18 24.56 -22.79
C ASP A 56 0.09 24.87 -21.96
N SER A 57 1.26 24.94 -22.59
CA SER A 57 2.52 25.29 -21.96
C SER A 57 2.97 26.67 -22.43
N LYS A 58 3.27 27.56 -21.48
CA LYS A 58 3.99 28.81 -21.77
C LYS A 58 5.29 28.47 -22.53
N PRO A 59 5.61 29.16 -23.64
CA PRO A 59 6.85 28.90 -24.36
C PRO A 59 8.05 29.13 -23.42
N MET A 60 8.88 28.10 -23.25
CA MET A 60 10.17 28.24 -22.59
C MET A 60 11.15 28.87 -23.57
N ALA A 61 11.49 30.15 -23.36
CA ALA A 61 12.60 30.78 -24.05
C ALA A 61 13.92 30.38 -23.38
N CYS A 62 14.82 29.77 -24.13
CA CYS A 62 16.18 29.51 -23.68
C CYS A 62 17.17 29.83 -24.80
N SER A 63 18.32 30.38 -24.42
CA SER A 63 19.38 30.82 -25.35
C SER A 63 20.07 29.66 -26.06
N ASN A 64 20.06 28.46 -25.50
CA ASN A 64 20.56 27.26 -26.17
C ASN A 64 19.76 26.00 -25.73
N TYR A 65 19.76 24.96 -26.58
CA TYR A 65 19.05 23.70 -26.31
C TYR A 65 19.63 22.93 -25.11
N ASN A 66 20.94 23.04 -24.87
CA ASN A 66 21.63 22.36 -23.77
C ASN A 66 21.21 22.88 -22.39
N ASP A 67 20.85 24.16 -22.27
CA ASP A 67 20.39 24.82 -21.06
C ASP A 67 19.00 24.33 -20.66
N ILE A 68 18.14 23.98 -21.64
CA ILE A 68 16.83 23.36 -21.39
C ILE A 68 17.00 21.98 -20.74
N CYS A 69 18.04 21.24 -21.11
CA CYS A 69 18.32 19.90 -20.59
C CYS A 69 18.97 19.89 -19.19
N GLN A 70 19.37 21.05 -18.66
CA GLN A 70 19.95 21.13 -17.32
C GLN A 70 18.88 21.12 -16.22
N PRO A 71 19.10 20.37 -15.11
CA PRO A 71 18.26 20.44 -13.92
C PRO A 71 18.24 21.86 -13.33
N ILE A 72 17.08 22.33 -12.88
CA ILE A 72 16.91 23.66 -12.26
C ILE A 72 16.42 23.62 -10.82
N ALA A 73 15.82 22.51 -10.38
CA ALA A 73 15.16 22.40 -9.06
C ALA A 73 15.74 21.29 -8.16
N GLY A 74 16.52 20.37 -8.73
CA GLY A 74 17.01 19.18 -8.03
C GLY A 74 15.92 18.13 -7.80
N ILE A 75 16.33 16.95 -7.36
CA ILE A 75 15.41 15.86 -7.04
C ILE A 75 14.55 16.23 -5.80
N PRO A 76 13.22 15.97 -5.82
CA PRO A 76 12.38 16.16 -4.63
C PRO A 76 12.86 15.28 -3.47
N LYS A 77 12.59 15.70 -2.22
CA LYS A 77 12.88 14.86 -1.04
C LYS A 77 12.18 13.49 -1.07
N TYR A 78 10.97 13.45 -1.66
CA TYR A 78 10.21 12.22 -1.88
C TYR A 78 9.49 12.31 -3.23
N CYS A 79 9.81 11.45 -4.19
CA CYS A 79 9.29 11.51 -5.56
C CYS A 79 7.76 11.39 -5.62
N TYR A 80 7.16 10.61 -4.72
CA TYR A 80 5.71 10.41 -4.66
C TYR A 80 4.95 11.58 -4.00
N GLY A 81 5.65 12.55 -3.43
CA GLY A 81 5.06 13.81 -2.95
C GLY A 81 4.76 14.83 -4.07
N THR A 82 5.20 14.56 -5.31
CA THR A 82 4.92 15.42 -6.47
C THR A 82 3.47 15.25 -6.96
N SER A 83 3.01 16.15 -7.86
CA SER A 83 1.67 16.02 -8.45
C SER A 83 1.50 14.71 -9.23
N TYR A 84 2.51 14.33 -10.03
CA TYR A 84 2.50 13.07 -10.75
C TYR A 84 2.55 11.88 -9.79
N GLY A 85 3.47 11.91 -8.82
CA GLY A 85 3.60 10.88 -7.79
C GLY A 85 2.30 10.59 -7.05
N ASN A 86 1.64 11.62 -6.53
CA ASN A 86 0.34 11.48 -5.85
C ASN A 86 -0.72 10.82 -6.75
N SER A 87 -0.73 11.10 -8.05
CA SER A 87 -1.65 10.45 -8.99
C SER A 87 -1.38 8.96 -9.16
N GLN A 88 -0.11 8.54 -9.07
CA GLN A 88 0.28 7.14 -9.15
C GLN A 88 -0.07 6.35 -7.88
N ILE A 89 -0.04 6.97 -6.69
CA ILE A 89 -0.42 6.31 -5.43
C ILE A 89 -1.81 5.66 -5.53
N LYS A 90 -2.77 6.37 -6.14
CA LYS A 90 -4.13 5.84 -6.33
C LYS A 90 -4.13 4.57 -7.19
N LYS A 91 -3.42 4.59 -8.32
CA LYS A 91 -3.32 3.44 -9.23
C LYS A 91 -2.58 2.25 -8.60
N ILE A 92 -1.52 2.52 -7.84
CA ILE A 92 -0.79 1.51 -7.06
C ILE A 92 -1.73 0.85 -6.05
N ASN A 93 -2.49 1.64 -5.30
CA ASN A 93 -3.45 1.12 -4.33
C ASN A 93 -4.52 0.24 -5.01
N GLU A 94 -5.07 0.68 -6.14
CA GLU A 94 -6.07 -0.10 -6.89
C GLU A 94 -5.52 -1.45 -7.36
N LYS A 95 -4.34 -1.46 -7.98
CA LYS A 95 -3.70 -2.71 -8.46
C LYS A 95 -3.31 -3.65 -7.33
N LEU A 96 -2.77 -3.14 -6.23
CA LEU A 96 -2.40 -3.97 -5.09
C LEU A 96 -3.65 -4.53 -4.40
N LYS A 97 -4.71 -3.74 -4.27
CA LYS A 97 -5.98 -4.23 -3.72
C LYS A 97 -6.58 -5.34 -4.60
N GLU A 98 -6.56 -5.17 -5.92
CA GLU A 98 -6.98 -6.20 -6.88
C GLU A 98 -6.19 -7.49 -6.65
N ALA A 99 -4.86 -7.41 -6.66
CA ALA A 99 -3.99 -8.56 -6.41
C ALA A 99 -4.25 -9.25 -5.06
N LEU A 100 -4.39 -8.48 -3.98
CA LEU A 100 -4.65 -9.01 -2.63
C LEU A 100 -6.06 -9.60 -2.46
N SER A 101 -6.99 -9.26 -3.36
CA SER A 101 -8.35 -9.79 -3.38
C SER A 101 -8.48 -11.03 -4.27
N ASP A 102 -7.54 -11.26 -5.18
CA ASP A 102 -7.55 -12.36 -6.13
C ASP A 102 -7.13 -13.68 -5.47
N THR A 103 -7.64 -14.79 -6.00
CA THR A 103 -7.20 -16.14 -5.67
C THR A 103 -5.91 -16.53 -6.39
N GLU A 104 -5.60 -15.89 -7.52
CA GLU A 104 -4.39 -16.15 -8.30
C GLU A 104 -3.71 -14.84 -8.70
N ILE A 105 -2.54 -14.57 -8.11
CA ILE A 105 -1.80 -13.33 -8.34
C ILE A 105 -0.85 -13.50 -9.54
N ASP A 106 -0.98 -12.62 -10.53
CA ASP A 106 0.05 -12.46 -11.57
C ASP A 106 1.22 -11.60 -11.04
N TYR A 107 2.16 -12.26 -10.36
CA TYR A 107 3.33 -11.61 -9.77
C TYR A 107 4.21 -10.92 -10.82
N GLU A 108 4.30 -11.47 -12.04
CA GLU A 108 5.14 -10.89 -13.09
C GLU A 108 4.55 -9.57 -13.59
N LYS A 109 3.22 -9.50 -13.74
CA LYS A 109 2.51 -8.25 -14.08
C LYS A 109 2.68 -7.19 -12.99
N ILE A 110 2.63 -7.55 -11.72
CA ILE A 110 2.85 -6.61 -10.60
C ILE A 110 4.29 -6.11 -10.58
N LYS A 111 5.26 -7.01 -10.75
CA LYS A 111 6.68 -6.68 -10.81
C LYS A 111 7.00 -5.74 -11.97
N ASN A 112 6.43 -6.00 -13.14
CA ASN A 112 6.61 -5.12 -14.30
C ASN A 112 5.94 -3.76 -14.08
N TYR A 113 4.77 -3.71 -13.45
CA TYR A 113 4.13 -2.45 -13.09
C TYR A 113 4.95 -1.61 -12.10
N PHE A 114 5.63 -2.25 -11.14
CA PHE A 114 6.60 -1.58 -10.27
C PHE A 114 7.73 -0.93 -11.07
N LYS A 115 8.31 -1.68 -12.01
CA LYS A 115 9.40 -1.19 -12.88
C LYS A 115 8.93 -0.03 -13.77
N ASP A 116 7.70 -0.11 -14.28
CA ASP A 116 7.09 0.96 -15.07
C ASP A 116 6.88 2.23 -14.25
N CYS A 117 6.45 2.12 -12.99
CA CYS A 117 6.36 3.26 -12.09
C CYS A 117 7.71 3.98 -11.91
N CYS A 118 8.81 3.22 -11.78
CA CYS A 118 10.15 3.80 -11.70
C CYS A 118 10.54 4.55 -12.99
N ARG A 119 10.32 3.91 -14.15
CA ARG A 119 10.61 4.47 -15.48
C ARG A 119 9.85 5.77 -15.71
N ASP A 120 8.55 5.74 -15.46
CA ASP A 120 7.67 6.88 -15.66
C ASP A 120 7.97 8.03 -14.70
N MET A 121 8.32 7.73 -13.45
CA MET A 121 8.79 8.74 -12.49
C MET A 121 10.07 9.41 -12.97
N ARG A 122 11.05 8.62 -13.46
CA ARG A 122 12.31 9.15 -14.01
C ARG A 122 12.05 10.06 -15.21
N VAL A 123 11.23 9.62 -16.15
CA VAL A 123 10.80 10.42 -17.31
C VAL A 123 10.15 11.73 -16.87
N THR A 124 9.21 11.66 -15.93
CA THR A 124 8.49 12.84 -15.43
C THR A 124 9.44 13.85 -14.80
N LEU A 125 10.35 13.40 -13.94
CA LEU A 125 11.32 14.29 -13.28
C LEU A 125 12.32 14.92 -14.27
N ILE A 126 12.67 14.23 -15.35
CA ILE A 126 13.48 14.81 -16.44
C ILE A 126 12.69 15.89 -17.18
N GLN A 127 11.45 15.60 -17.56
CA GLN A 127 10.58 16.55 -18.27
C GLN A 127 10.24 17.78 -17.41
N GLU A 128 10.15 17.60 -16.09
CA GLU A 128 10.00 18.69 -15.11
C GLU A 128 11.34 19.41 -14.80
N ARG A 129 12.44 19.03 -15.46
CA ARG A 129 13.79 19.61 -15.28
C ARG A 129 14.29 19.54 -13.83
N LYS A 130 13.93 18.48 -13.11
CA LYS A 130 14.39 18.22 -11.74
C LYS A 130 15.66 17.39 -11.69
N ILE A 131 15.86 16.52 -12.68
CA ILE A 131 17.03 15.63 -12.78
C ILE A 131 17.51 15.57 -14.23
N SER A 132 18.78 15.16 -14.43
CA SER A 132 19.37 14.96 -15.76
C SER A 132 19.05 13.59 -16.35
N GLY A 133 18.52 12.68 -15.54
CA GLY A 133 18.33 11.27 -15.87
C GLY A 133 19.61 10.43 -15.78
N MET A 134 20.80 11.03 -15.77
CA MET A 134 22.08 10.30 -15.71
C MET A 134 22.69 10.26 -14.30
N ASP A 135 22.17 11.08 -13.39
CA ASP A 135 22.56 11.11 -11.99
C ASP A 135 22.18 9.79 -11.30
N GLN A 136 23.20 9.06 -10.84
CA GLN A 136 23.01 7.76 -10.18
C GLN A 136 22.29 7.87 -8.85
N ASP A 137 22.56 8.90 -8.05
CA ASP A 137 21.94 9.07 -6.73
C ASP A 137 20.48 9.46 -6.88
N ALA A 138 20.17 10.33 -7.84
CA ALA A 138 18.80 10.65 -8.19
C ALA A 138 18.02 9.41 -8.67
N ASN A 139 18.62 8.58 -9.52
CA ASN A 139 18.00 7.36 -10.02
C ASN A 139 17.80 6.31 -8.91
N LYS A 140 18.76 6.16 -7.98
CA LYS A 140 18.62 5.31 -6.80
C LYS A 140 17.46 5.78 -5.92
N GLN A 141 17.35 7.09 -5.70
CA GLN A 141 16.26 7.65 -4.90
C GLN A 141 14.88 7.37 -5.52
N ILE A 142 14.73 7.47 -6.85
CA ILE A 142 13.46 7.11 -7.52
C ILE A 142 13.06 5.67 -7.22
N ILE A 143 14.01 4.73 -7.32
CA ILE A 143 13.75 3.31 -7.07
C ILE A 143 13.40 3.09 -5.59
N LEU A 144 14.13 3.71 -4.66
CA LEU A 144 13.87 3.61 -3.22
C LEU A 144 12.51 4.21 -2.82
N ASP A 145 12.16 5.38 -3.37
CA ASP A 145 10.87 6.02 -3.10
C ASP A 145 9.71 5.20 -3.70
N THR A 146 9.94 4.54 -4.85
CA THR A 146 8.96 3.60 -5.42
C THR A 146 8.80 2.35 -4.56
N TYR A 147 9.91 1.76 -4.09
CA TYR A 147 9.89 0.66 -3.13
C TYR A 147 9.12 1.01 -1.85
N GLU A 148 9.43 2.15 -1.25
CA GLU A 148 8.76 2.65 -0.07
C GLU A 148 7.24 2.79 -0.29
N GLN A 149 6.84 3.39 -1.42
CA GLN A 149 5.42 3.57 -1.75
C GLN A 149 4.70 2.23 -1.92
N PHE A 150 5.26 1.30 -2.70
CA PHE A 150 4.65 -0.02 -2.92
C PHE A 150 4.56 -0.83 -1.62
N ARG A 151 5.60 -0.81 -0.79
CA ARG A 151 5.61 -1.48 0.52
C ARG A 151 4.51 -0.92 1.43
N SER A 152 4.42 0.40 1.54
CA SER A 152 3.42 1.08 2.37
C SER A 152 2.00 0.79 1.86
N SER A 153 1.77 0.96 0.56
CA SER A 153 0.48 0.67 -0.08
C SER A 153 0.07 -0.79 0.07
N ASN A 154 1.00 -1.74 -0.04
CA ASN A 154 0.75 -3.17 0.14
C ASN A 154 0.18 -3.47 1.54
N SER A 155 0.85 -3.02 2.61
CA SER A 155 0.36 -3.22 3.98
C SER A 155 -1.02 -2.60 4.22
N ILE A 156 -1.24 -1.38 3.70
CA ILE A 156 -2.52 -0.66 3.83
C ILE A 156 -3.64 -1.37 3.06
N MET A 157 -3.38 -1.79 1.82
CA MET A 157 -4.38 -2.50 1.00
C MET A 157 -4.66 -3.90 1.54
N ALA A 158 -3.66 -4.61 2.06
CA ALA A 158 -3.85 -5.93 2.68
C ALA A 158 -4.78 -5.81 3.90
N LYS A 159 -4.57 -4.79 4.73
CA LYS A 159 -5.50 -4.49 5.82
C LYS A 159 -6.90 -4.10 5.32
N LEU A 160 -7.01 -3.34 4.23
CA LEU A 160 -8.32 -2.99 3.67
C LEU A 160 -9.09 -4.22 3.21
N VAL A 161 -8.44 -5.14 2.49
CA VAL A 161 -9.04 -6.44 2.10
C VAL A 161 -9.38 -7.29 3.33
N CYS A 162 -8.56 -7.21 4.38
CA CYS A 162 -8.83 -7.85 5.67
C CYS A 162 -10.12 -7.31 6.29
N ASP A 163 -10.29 -5.99 6.32
CA ASP A 163 -11.52 -5.35 6.78
C ASP A 163 -12.73 -5.75 5.94
N GLU A 164 -12.62 -5.83 4.61
CA GLU A 164 -13.73 -6.25 3.75
C GLU A 164 -14.19 -7.68 4.03
N LYS A 165 -13.25 -8.60 4.35
CA LYS A 165 -13.58 -9.95 4.81
C LYS A 165 -14.25 -9.92 6.19
N GLY A 166 -13.69 -9.13 7.11
CA GLY A 166 -14.22 -8.97 8.46
C GLY A 166 -15.62 -8.36 8.50
N GLU A 167 -15.92 -7.43 7.60
CA GLU A 167 -17.23 -6.78 7.49
C GLU A 167 -18.33 -7.79 7.13
N ARG A 168 -18.03 -8.74 6.25
CA ARG A 168 -18.96 -9.83 5.89
C ARG A 168 -19.26 -10.70 7.12
N ILE A 169 -18.22 -11.11 7.84
CA ILE A 169 -18.36 -11.89 9.08
C ILE A 169 -19.13 -11.09 10.14
N ALA A 170 -18.88 -9.78 10.26
CA ALA A 170 -19.59 -8.92 11.19
C ALA A 170 -21.10 -8.86 10.88
N LYS A 171 -21.47 -8.69 9.61
CA LYS A 171 -22.88 -8.71 9.17
C LYS A 171 -23.56 -10.04 9.47
N GLU A 172 -22.88 -11.16 9.20
CA GLU A 172 -23.36 -12.51 9.56
C GLU A 172 -23.58 -12.67 11.07
N ASN A 173 -22.78 -11.98 11.89
CA ASN A 173 -22.88 -11.96 13.34
C ASN A 173 -23.73 -10.79 13.88
N GLY A 174 -24.61 -10.22 13.05
CA GLY A 174 -25.62 -9.25 13.49
C GLY A 174 -25.12 -7.80 13.64
N TRP A 175 -24.02 -7.44 12.98
CA TRP A 175 -23.61 -6.03 12.86
C TRP A 175 -24.54 -5.30 11.87
N ASN A 176 -25.05 -4.15 12.30
CA ASN A 176 -26.05 -3.36 11.57
C ASN A 176 -25.44 -2.35 10.58
N GLY A 177 -24.11 -2.29 10.47
CA GLY A 177 -23.42 -1.35 9.58
C GLY A 177 -23.10 0.02 10.20
N GLU A 178 -23.37 0.22 11.49
CA GLU A 178 -23.11 1.48 12.19
C GLU A 178 -21.65 1.54 12.70
N GLU A 179 -21.43 2.00 13.93
CA GLU A 179 -20.09 2.11 14.51
C GLU A 179 -19.31 0.78 14.40
N LYS A 180 -18.05 0.85 13.96
CA LYS A 180 -17.20 -0.34 13.82
C LYS A 180 -16.89 -0.92 15.19
N ASP A 181 -17.64 -1.93 15.61
CA ASP A 181 -17.52 -2.65 16.89
C ASP A 181 -16.76 -3.97 16.75
N TRP A 182 -16.08 -4.18 15.62
CA TRP A 182 -15.40 -5.43 15.27
C TRP A 182 -14.01 -5.23 14.68
N VAL A 183 -13.21 -6.28 14.74
CA VAL A 183 -11.92 -6.45 14.05
C VAL A 183 -11.82 -7.84 13.47
N TYR A 184 -11.09 -7.96 12.36
CA TYR A 184 -10.76 -9.24 11.74
C TYR A 184 -9.29 -9.26 11.35
N TYR A 185 -8.58 -10.33 11.72
CA TYR A 185 -7.22 -10.62 11.32
C TYR A 185 -7.21 -11.91 10.49
N GLY A 186 -6.69 -11.84 9.26
CA GLY A 186 -6.51 -13.02 8.41
C GLY A 186 -5.03 -13.22 8.08
N ALA A 187 -4.44 -14.32 8.56
CA ALA A 187 -3.01 -14.61 8.36
C ALA A 187 -2.65 -14.79 6.87
N ASP A 188 -3.58 -15.22 6.02
CA ASP A 188 -3.31 -15.35 4.58
C ASP A 188 -2.90 -14.00 3.96
N LEU A 189 -3.48 -12.89 4.42
CA LEU A 189 -3.13 -11.55 3.94
C LEU A 189 -1.76 -11.09 4.45
N TYR A 190 -1.33 -11.56 5.62
CA TYR A 190 0.05 -11.38 6.07
C TYR A 190 1.02 -12.05 5.07
N TYR A 191 0.81 -13.32 4.76
CA TYR A 191 1.71 -14.06 3.87
C TYR A 191 1.72 -13.50 2.44
N LEU A 192 0.56 -13.16 1.88
CA LEU A 192 0.49 -12.50 0.57
C LEU A 192 1.22 -11.16 0.56
N SER A 193 1.07 -10.37 1.64
CA SER A 193 1.77 -9.10 1.78
C SER A 193 3.30 -9.28 1.83
N GLU A 194 3.78 -10.30 2.54
CA GLU A 194 5.21 -10.64 2.62
C GLU A 194 5.77 -11.13 1.28
N GLU A 195 5.02 -11.94 0.53
CA GLU A 195 5.39 -12.39 -0.82
C GLU A 195 5.51 -11.21 -1.79
N LEU A 196 4.55 -10.28 -1.79
CA LEU A 196 4.63 -9.06 -2.58
C LEU A 196 5.80 -8.17 -2.17
N ARG A 197 6.13 -8.09 -0.88
CA ARG A 197 7.31 -7.35 -0.42
C ARG A 197 8.60 -7.93 -0.99
N MET A 198 8.73 -9.27 -1.00
CA MET A 198 9.87 -9.94 -1.62
C MET A 198 9.92 -9.70 -3.14
N LEU A 199 8.76 -9.69 -3.81
CA LEU A 199 8.66 -9.34 -5.22
C LEU A 199 9.16 -7.92 -5.51
N PHE A 200 8.83 -6.94 -4.67
CA PHE A 200 9.30 -5.56 -4.85
C PHE A 200 10.82 -5.46 -4.66
N LYS A 201 11.41 -6.21 -3.73
CA LYS A 201 12.88 -6.28 -3.58
C LYS A 201 13.54 -6.84 -4.83
N GLN A 202 12.99 -7.91 -5.41
CA GLN A 202 13.46 -8.45 -6.69
C GLN A 202 13.31 -7.42 -7.82
N ALA A 203 12.20 -6.67 -7.85
CA ALA A 203 11.99 -5.61 -8.83
C ALA A 203 13.04 -4.49 -8.73
N VAL A 204 13.41 -4.10 -7.49
CA VAL A 204 14.49 -3.15 -7.21
C VAL A 204 15.82 -3.67 -7.75
N GLU A 205 16.16 -4.93 -7.50
CA GLU A 205 17.40 -5.54 -8.00
C GLU A 205 17.44 -5.57 -9.54
N GLU A 206 16.35 -5.98 -10.18
CA GLU A 206 16.24 -6.05 -11.65
C GLU A 206 16.40 -4.66 -12.27
N ILE A 207 15.64 -3.66 -11.81
CA ILE A 207 15.69 -2.33 -12.41
C ILE A 207 16.99 -1.59 -12.11
N SER A 208 17.62 -1.84 -10.95
CA SER A 208 18.95 -1.30 -10.64
C SER A 208 19.99 -1.80 -11.64
N LYS A 209 19.95 -3.10 -11.98
CA LYS A 209 20.82 -3.69 -13.01
C LYS A 209 20.50 -3.13 -14.40
N GLU A 210 19.22 -3.03 -14.77
CA GLU A 210 18.79 -2.43 -16.04
C GLU A 210 19.29 -0.99 -16.20
N TRP A 211 19.35 -0.22 -15.10
CA TRP A 211 19.81 1.17 -15.09
C TRP A 211 21.32 1.32 -14.85
N GLY A 212 22.07 0.21 -14.71
CA GLY A 212 23.51 0.24 -14.48
C GLY A 212 23.91 0.88 -13.14
N LEU A 213 23.06 0.77 -12.13
CA LEU A 213 23.31 1.29 -10.78
C LEU A 213 24.05 0.24 -9.94
N SER A 214 24.77 0.71 -8.92
CA SER A 214 25.23 -0.18 -7.85
C SER A 214 24.04 -0.76 -7.09
N ASP A 215 24.26 -1.87 -6.38
CA ASP A 215 23.24 -2.49 -5.54
C ASP A 215 22.56 -1.46 -4.62
N ILE A 216 21.23 -1.53 -4.56
CA ILE A 216 20.38 -0.66 -3.75
C ILE A 216 19.95 -1.44 -2.52
N ASP A 217 20.39 -0.99 -1.35
CA ASP A 217 19.95 -1.55 -0.10
C ASP A 217 18.55 -1.03 0.27
N THR A 218 17.57 -1.93 0.31
CA THR A 218 16.19 -1.62 0.70
C THR A 218 15.96 -1.66 2.21
N SER A 219 16.89 -2.25 2.99
CA SER A 219 16.77 -2.39 4.45
C SER A 219 16.66 -1.03 5.16
N VAL A 220 17.31 0.00 4.61
CA VAL A 220 17.25 1.39 5.11
C VAL A 220 15.81 1.94 5.12
N ARG A 221 14.94 1.45 4.23
CA ARG A 221 13.51 1.80 4.22
C ARG A 221 12.70 0.83 5.06
N ASP A 222 13.16 -0.40 5.20
CA ASP A 222 12.50 -1.40 6.04
C ASP A 222 12.50 -1.01 7.52
N GLU A 223 13.61 -0.45 7.99
CA GLU A 223 13.86 -0.12 9.40
C GLU A 223 13.52 1.33 9.79
N ASP A 224 13.07 2.16 8.84
CA ASP A 224 12.78 3.57 9.09
C ASP A 224 11.60 3.73 10.06
N LYS A 225 11.92 4.11 11.30
CA LYS A 225 10.97 4.30 12.40
C LYS A 225 9.98 5.44 12.13
N TYR A 226 10.32 6.41 11.28
CA TYR A 226 9.41 7.49 10.90
C TYR A 226 8.34 7.04 9.91
N LEU A 227 8.54 5.88 9.27
CA LEU A 227 7.56 5.21 8.39
C LEU A 227 6.82 4.05 9.11
N SER A 228 7.02 3.89 10.42
CA SER A 228 6.67 2.68 11.17
C SER A 228 5.19 2.30 11.19
N TYR A 229 4.28 3.22 10.90
CA TYR A 229 2.83 2.95 10.92
C TYR A 229 2.36 2.10 9.73
N SER A 230 3.17 1.93 8.68
CA SER A 230 2.81 1.14 7.49
C SER A 230 3.88 0.15 7.00
N SER A 231 4.91 -0.11 7.81
CA SER A 231 6.03 -0.97 7.41
C SER A 231 5.69 -2.46 7.29
N SER A 232 4.62 -2.94 7.94
CA SER A 232 4.12 -4.31 7.79
C SER A 232 2.60 -4.40 7.93
N PHE A 233 2.03 -5.50 7.43
CA PHE A 233 0.60 -5.80 7.60
C PHE A 233 0.21 -5.82 9.09
N ASN A 234 1.00 -6.45 9.95
CA ASN A 234 0.73 -6.55 11.39
C ASN A 234 0.68 -5.17 12.05
N GLN A 235 1.59 -4.26 11.69
CA GLN A 235 1.60 -2.90 12.24
C GLN A 235 0.39 -2.07 11.77
N VAL A 236 0.02 -2.15 10.49
CA VAL A 236 -1.18 -1.47 10.00
C VAL A 236 -2.44 -2.03 10.67
N TRP A 237 -2.50 -3.35 10.84
CA TRP A 237 -3.61 -4.01 11.51
C TRP A 237 -3.70 -3.59 12.98
N GLU A 238 -2.59 -3.64 13.73
CA GLU A 238 -2.50 -3.23 15.14
C GLU A 238 -2.92 -1.78 15.31
N ASN A 239 -2.41 -0.88 14.47
CA ASN A 239 -2.75 0.53 14.56
C ASN A 239 -4.26 0.74 14.35
N SER A 240 -4.84 0.02 13.39
CA SER A 240 -6.29 0.08 13.15
C SER A 240 -7.13 -0.58 14.25
N SER A 241 -6.66 -1.64 14.89
CA SER A 241 -7.41 -2.34 15.94
C SER A 241 -7.31 -1.61 17.28
N LYS A 242 -6.09 -1.16 17.64
CA LYS A 242 -5.79 -0.44 18.89
C LYS A 242 -6.31 0.99 18.87
N TYR A 243 -5.99 1.80 17.86
CA TYR A 243 -6.33 3.23 17.83
C TYR A 243 -7.63 3.54 17.07
N GLY A 244 -7.92 2.74 16.03
CA GLY A 244 -9.14 2.87 15.22
C GLY A 244 -10.37 2.27 15.90
N ALA A 245 -10.48 0.94 15.94
CA ALA A 245 -11.62 0.24 16.54
C ALA A 245 -11.64 0.39 18.08
N ARG A 246 -10.46 0.30 18.69
CA ARG A 246 -10.19 0.40 20.14
C ARG A 246 -10.71 -0.76 20.97
N ILE A 247 -10.68 -1.95 20.40
CA ILE A 247 -11.26 -3.15 21.03
C ILE A 247 -10.28 -4.33 21.08
N CYS A 248 -9.17 -4.25 20.38
CA CYS A 248 -8.16 -5.31 20.34
C CYS A 248 -6.79 -4.71 20.12
N SER A 249 -5.74 -5.35 20.64
CA SER A 249 -4.36 -4.99 20.37
C SER A 249 -3.51 -6.24 20.13
N MET A 250 -2.51 -6.10 19.26
CA MET A 250 -1.43 -7.06 19.10
C MET A 250 -0.23 -6.60 19.95
N ILE A 251 0.34 -7.49 20.76
CA ILE A 251 1.42 -7.17 21.70
C ILE A 251 2.76 -6.98 20.97
N ASP A 252 3.08 -7.89 20.06
CA ASP A 252 4.29 -7.87 19.24
C ASP A 252 3.93 -8.06 17.76
N THR A 253 4.15 -7.01 16.98
CA THR A 253 3.86 -6.98 15.53
C THR A 253 4.90 -7.70 14.68
N GLY A 254 6.05 -8.09 15.27
CA GLY A 254 7.10 -8.85 14.61
C GLY A 254 6.87 -10.36 14.58
N ILE A 255 5.88 -10.88 15.31
CA ILE A 255 5.59 -12.31 15.35
C ILE A 255 4.86 -12.74 14.06
N THR A 256 5.37 -13.80 13.45
CA THR A 256 4.74 -14.43 12.29
C THR A 256 3.51 -15.24 12.72
N PRO A 257 2.32 -15.01 12.13
CA PRO A 257 1.12 -15.78 12.43
C PRO A 257 1.25 -17.24 11.95
N PRO A 258 0.51 -18.20 12.54
CA PRO A 258 0.30 -19.52 11.94
C PRO A 258 -0.37 -19.40 10.57
N ARG A 259 -0.07 -20.30 9.63
CA ARG A 259 -0.75 -20.37 8.34
C ARG A 259 -2.23 -20.73 8.53
N LYS A 260 -3.10 -20.22 7.65
CA LYS A 260 -4.55 -20.47 7.68
C LYS A 260 -5.20 -20.14 9.03
N PHE A 261 -4.62 -19.19 9.76
CA PHE A 261 -5.18 -18.65 10.99
C PHE A 261 -6.05 -17.42 10.67
N SER A 262 -7.20 -17.32 11.32
CA SER A 262 -7.92 -16.05 11.41
C SER A 262 -8.51 -15.83 12.79
N LEU A 263 -8.66 -14.55 13.13
CA LEU A 263 -9.30 -14.07 14.34
C LEU A 263 -10.36 -13.05 13.98
N PHE A 264 -11.58 -13.27 14.45
CA PHE A 264 -12.65 -12.29 14.45
C PHE A 264 -13.00 -11.95 15.89
N TYR A 265 -13.13 -10.66 16.18
CA TYR A 265 -13.62 -10.18 17.47
C TYR A 265 -14.64 -9.07 17.25
N ARG A 266 -15.76 -9.15 17.96
CA ARG A 266 -16.79 -8.12 17.96
C ARG A 266 -17.27 -7.84 19.38
N GLU A 267 -17.31 -6.57 19.74
CA GLU A 267 -18.00 -6.07 20.92
C GLU A 267 -19.49 -5.86 20.60
N SER A 268 -20.37 -6.25 21.50
CA SER A 268 -21.80 -5.99 21.41
C SER A 268 -22.41 -5.70 22.79
N MET A 269 -23.64 -5.19 22.77
CA MET A 269 -24.46 -4.99 23.96
C MET A 269 -25.61 -6.00 23.96
N GLU A 270 -25.70 -6.80 25.02
CA GLU A 270 -26.88 -7.63 25.29
C GLU A 270 -27.56 -7.13 26.57
N LYS A 271 -28.73 -6.49 26.40
CA LYS A 271 -29.40 -5.73 27.46
C LYS A 271 -28.46 -4.66 28.03
N THR A 272 -28.01 -4.83 29.26
CA THR A 272 -27.06 -3.94 29.95
C THR A 272 -25.62 -4.49 29.92
N ASN A 273 -25.40 -5.72 29.49
CA ASN A 273 -24.10 -6.37 29.54
C ASN A 273 -23.27 -6.07 28.29
N ARG A 274 -21.97 -5.82 28.47
CA ARG A 274 -21.01 -5.80 27.37
C ARG A 274 -20.47 -7.18 27.13
N ILE A 275 -20.65 -7.66 25.91
CA ILE A 275 -20.24 -8.99 25.49
C ILE A 275 -19.27 -8.86 24.34
N GLY A 276 -18.25 -9.70 24.35
CA GLY A 276 -17.35 -9.88 23.23
C GLY A 276 -17.55 -11.26 22.62
N PHE A 277 -17.93 -11.29 21.34
CA PHE A 277 -17.92 -12.51 20.55
C PHE A 277 -16.56 -12.67 19.89
N ILE A 278 -15.88 -13.78 20.17
CA ILE A 278 -14.58 -14.11 19.59
C ILE A 278 -14.73 -15.39 18.78
N GLN A 279 -14.20 -15.38 17.56
CA GLN A 279 -14.12 -16.54 16.70
C GLN A 279 -12.67 -16.68 16.19
N ILE A 280 -12.14 -17.89 16.30
CA ILE A 280 -10.84 -18.27 15.76
C ILE A 280 -11.05 -19.37 14.74
N GLU A 281 -10.34 -19.28 13.62
CA GLU A 281 -10.27 -20.34 12.63
C GLU A 281 -8.82 -20.77 12.43
N GLU A 282 -8.59 -22.09 12.43
CA GLU A 282 -7.29 -22.71 12.17
C GLU A 282 -7.51 -23.92 11.25
N ASP A 283 -6.84 -23.97 10.10
CA ASP A 283 -6.97 -25.08 9.14
C ASP A 283 -8.43 -25.41 8.78
N GLY A 284 -9.29 -24.39 8.68
CA GLY A 284 -10.72 -24.52 8.39
C GLY A 284 -11.59 -24.96 9.59
N LYS A 285 -11.00 -25.21 10.76
CA LYS A 285 -11.73 -25.52 11.99
C LYS A 285 -12.02 -24.23 12.75
N LYS A 286 -13.30 -23.95 12.96
CA LYS A 286 -13.77 -22.79 13.70
C LYS A 286 -14.03 -23.12 15.16
N SER A 287 -13.60 -22.24 16.05
CA SER A 287 -13.95 -22.23 17.47
C SER A 287 -14.43 -20.83 17.84
N SER A 288 -15.44 -20.73 18.68
CA SER A 288 -15.98 -19.44 19.10
C SER A 288 -16.42 -19.46 20.55
N GLN A 289 -16.41 -18.28 21.17
CA GLN A 289 -16.88 -18.09 22.53
C GLN A 289 -17.32 -16.65 22.78
N ASN A 290 -18.21 -16.49 23.76
CA ASN A 290 -18.62 -15.20 24.30
C ASN A 290 -17.90 -14.91 25.60
N VAL A 291 -17.43 -13.67 25.76
CA VAL A 291 -16.81 -13.17 26.98
C VAL A 291 -17.61 -11.99 27.50
N ILE A 292 -17.96 -12.02 28.78
CA ILE A 292 -18.69 -10.91 29.43
C ILE A 292 -17.66 -9.96 30.03
N PHE A 293 -17.63 -8.72 29.57
CA PHE A 293 -16.72 -7.68 30.07
C PHE A 293 -17.35 -6.82 31.15
N ASP A 294 -18.65 -6.54 31.04
CA ASP A 294 -19.42 -5.84 32.07
C ASP A 294 -20.71 -6.62 32.30
N LYS A 295 -20.98 -6.97 33.56
CA LYS A 295 -22.27 -7.50 33.99
C LYS A 295 -22.95 -6.48 34.89
N TYR A 296 -24.17 -6.09 34.53
CA TYR A 296 -25.00 -5.23 35.37
C TYR A 296 -26.17 -6.04 35.91
N ASP A 297 -26.22 -6.18 37.22
CA ASP A 297 -27.33 -6.82 37.93
C ASP A 297 -27.99 -5.74 38.80
N ASP A 298 -29.28 -5.47 38.57
CA ASP A 298 -30.05 -4.40 39.22
C ASP A 298 -29.35 -3.03 39.26
N GLY A 299 -28.63 -2.68 38.20
CA GLY A 299 -27.92 -1.39 38.06
C GLY A 299 -26.54 -1.33 38.75
N ILE A 300 -26.07 -2.41 39.37
CA ILE A 300 -24.74 -2.50 39.99
C ILE A 300 -23.77 -3.20 39.02
N GLN A 301 -22.68 -2.53 38.65
CA GLN A 301 -21.61 -3.12 37.85
C GLN A 301 -20.82 -4.12 38.71
N GLN A 302 -20.78 -5.38 38.29
CA GLN A 302 -19.92 -6.37 38.94
C GLN A 302 -18.46 -6.19 38.54
N ASN A 303 -17.54 -6.51 39.45
CA ASN A 303 -16.10 -6.39 39.20
C ASN A 303 -15.65 -7.50 38.23
N MET A 304 -15.54 -7.14 36.96
CA MET A 304 -15.12 -8.02 35.86
C MET A 304 -13.74 -7.59 35.35
N LYS A 305 -13.00 -8.53 34.75
CA LYS A 305 -11.72 -8.21 34.13
C LYS A 305 -11.96 -7.29 32.93
N GLN A 306 -11.18 -6.21 32.84
CA GLN A 306 -11.38 -5.15 31.84
C GLN A 306 -10.77 -5.46 30.47
N TYR A 307 -9.86 -6.45 30.41
CA TYR A 307 -9.24 -6.95 29.19
C TYR A 307 -8.91 -8.44 29.38
N TYR A 308 -8.90 -9.20 28.30
CA TYR A 308 -8.54 -10.61 28.34
C TYR A 308 -7.47 -10.88 27.29
N ASN A 309 -6.44 -11.63 27.67
CA ASN A 309 -5.53 -12.20 26.70
C ASN A 309 -6.20 -13.41 26.04
N LEU A 310 -6.11 -13.55 24.72
CA LEU A 310 -6.85 -14.62 24.03
C LEU A 310 -6.43 -16.02 24.46
N SER A 311 -5.18 -16.21 24.91
CA SER A 311 -4.72 -17.51 25.41
C SER A 311 -5.39 -17.97 26.71
N GLU A 312 -5.90 -17.03 27.53
CA GLU A 312 -6.61 -17.36 28.78
C GLU A 312 -8.05 -17.82 28.50
N LEU A 313 -8.63 -17.32 27.41
CA LEU A 313 -10.01 -17.57 27.03
C LEU A 313 -10.13 -18.90 26.28
N PHE A 314 -9.19 -19.17 25.40
CA PHE A 314 -9.18 -20.41 24.64
C PHE A 314 -8.24 -21.38 25.34
N ASN A 315 -8.82 -22.31 26.11
CA ASN A 315 -8.13 -23.37 26.86
C ASN A 315 -7.54 -24.41 25.89
N ILE A 316 -6.61 -23.97 25.02
CA ILE A 316 -6.05 -24.74 23.92
C ILE A 316 -4.73 -25.33 24.39
N SER A 317 -4.59 -26.66 24.24
CA SER A 317 -3.34 -27.41 24.40
C SER A 317 -2.15 -26.74 23.71
N ASP A 318 -0.92 -26.94 24.19
CA ASP A 318 0.31 -26.40 23.58
C ASP A 318 0.38 -26.65 22.05
N SER A 319 -0.07 -25.67 21.27
CA SER A 319 -0.09 -25.66 19.82
C SER A 319 0.51 -24.35 19.33
N LEU A 320 0.93 -24.30 18.07
CA LEU A 320 1.46 -23.08 17.47
C LEU A 320 0.45 -21.92 17.58
N THR A 321 -0.84 -22.23 17.39
CA THR A 321 -1.94 -21.26 17.48
C THR A 321 -2.18 -20.81 18.92
N SER A 322 -2.17 -21.70 19.92
CA SER A 322 -2.35 -21.28 21.32
C SER A 322 -1.22 -20.35 21.80
N ASN A 323 0.00 -20.59 21.33
CA ASN A 323 1.11 -19.67 21.56
C ASN A 323 0.93 -18.33 20.83
N TYR A 324 0.42 -18.33 19.60
CA TYR A 324 0.16 -17.09 18.86
C TYR A 324 -0.97 -16.25 19.50
N LEU A 325 -1.99 -16.88 20.09
CA LEU A 325 -3.06 -16.17 20.80
C LEU A 325 -2.57 -15.37 22.00
N ARG A 326 -1.42 -15.74 22.59
CA ARG A 326 -0.78 -14.93 23.64
C ARG A 326 -0.42 -13.53 23.16
N ASN A 327 -0.34 -13.32 21.85
CA ASN A 327 -0.01 -12.04 21.23
C ASN A 327 -1.20 -11.08 21.11
N PHE A 328 -2.41 -11.46 21.54
CA PHE A 328 -3.60 -10.63 21.39
C PHE A 328 -4.30 -10.38 22.72
N ASP A 329 -4.62 -9.12 22.96
CA ASP A 329 -5.52 -8.69 24.03
C ASP A 329 -6.81 -8.15 23.43
N VAL A 330 -7.95 -8.58 23.98
CA VAL A 330 -9.29 -8.07 23.63
C VAL A 330 -9.90 -7.32 24.80
N TYR A 331 -10.63 -6.25 24.48
CA TYR A 331 -11.24 -5.35 25.45
C TYR A 331 -12.38 -4.55 24.82
N THR A 332 -13.17 -3.89 25.65
CA THR A 332 -14.26 -3.01 25.17
C THR A 332 -13.72 -1.68 24.66
N ARG A 333 -14.45 -1.03 23.75
CA ARG A 333 -14.14 0.32 23.24
C ARG A 333 -13.98 1.34 24.37
N ARG A 334 -14.74 1.20 25.45
CA ARG A 334 -14.59 2.03 26.66
C ARG A 334 -13.17 1.91 27.23
N ILE A 335 -12.71 0.68 27.45
CA ILE A 335 -11.38 0.40 28.01
C ILE A 335 -10.28 0.84 27.04
N GLY A 336 -10.42 0.53 25.74
CA GLY A 336 -9.47 1.00 24.73
C GLY A 336 -9.35 2.52 24.69
N THR A 337 -10.47 3.24 24.80
CA THR A 337 -10.45 4.71 24.87
C THR A 337 -9.76 5.25 26.12
N ILE A 338 -9.87 4.56 27.26
CA ILE A 338 -9.15 4.92 28.49
C ILE A 338 -7.65 4.67 28.31
N LYS A 339 -7.25 3.48 27.82
CA LYS A 339 -5.84 3.11 27.60
C LYS A 339 -5.12 4.14 26.73
N ILE A 340 -5.73 4.55 25.61
CA ILE A 340 -5.14 5.55 24.70
C ILE A 340 -4.94 6.92 25.35
N ARG A 341 -5.77 7.31 26.33
CA ARG A 341 -5.63 8.61 27.01
C ARG A 341 -4.57 8.61 28.11
N THR A 342 -4.14 7.43 28.54
CA THR A 342 -3.18 7.24 29.65
C THR A 342 -1.80 6.82 29.18
N GLU A 343 -1.66 6.36 27.94
CA GLU A 343 -0.41 6.20 27.20
C GLU A 343 0.02 7.52 26.58
#